data_AF-A0A1N6H2X2-F1
#
_entry.id   AF-A0A1N6H2X2-F1
#
_cell.length_a   1.000
_cell.length_b   1.000
_cell.length_c   1.000
_cell.angle_alpha   90.00
_cell.angle_beta   90.00
_cell.angle_gamma   90.00
#
_symmetry.space_group_name_H-M   'P 1'
#
loop_
_entity.id
_entity.type
_entity.pdbx_description
1 polymer ?
#
loop_
_entity_poly.entity_id
_entity_poly.type
_entity_poly.pdbx_seq_one_letter_code
_entity_poly.pdbx_strand_id
1 'polypeptide(L)'
;MKYSISLVIAAFALSSPAGAQNNDIENVKALMKELGGESMSDKEAQAYAEKQNSSTLGQPQNPVRAEMPQGQRAYLNRLRCSDGTPPKYFREGSMGIGPFGNIVDRYAVDCGDAEPGQVKLDMDMYHSGYVEKNPVPGFSIVAP
;
A
#
# COMPACT_ATOMS: atom_id res chain seq x y z
N MET A 1 54.59 18.65 7.70
CA MET A 1 53.34 18.51 8.48
C MET A 1 52.43 17.53 7.73
N LYS A 2 52.14 16.37 8.31
CA LYS A 2 51.30 15.31 7.72
C LYS A 2 49.91 15.43 8.34
N TYR A 3 48.86 15.62 7.55
CA TYR A 3 47.47 15.61 8.00
C TYR A 3 46.83 14.27 7.62
N SER A 4 46.51 13.44 8.61
CA SER A 4 45.64 12.27 8.45
C SER A 4 44.19 12.71 8.62
N ILE A 5 43.36 12.51 7.60
CA ILE A 5 41.90 12.68 7.69
C ILE A 5 41.30 11.30 7.99
N SER A 6 40.82 11.12 9.22
CA SER A 6 40.01 9.96 9.59
C SER A 6 38.57 10.17 9.16
N LEU A 7 38.07 9.29 8.30
CA LEU A 7 36.69 9.24 7.85
C LEU A 7 35.85 8.46 8.88
N VAL A 8 34.89 9.10 9.54
CA VAL A 8 33.92 8.43 10.43
C VAL A 8 32.63 8.19 9.64
N ILE A 9 32.29 6.93 9.38
CA ILE A 9 31.01 6.53 8.78
C ILE A 9 30.01 6.35 9.92
N ALA A 10 29.04 7.28 10.03
CA ALA A 10 27.91 7.14 10.94
C ALA A 10 26.79 6.35 10.22
N ALA A 11 26.55 5.12 10.67
CA ALA A 11 25.41 4.32 10.23
C ALA A 11 24.14 4.83 10.92
N PHE A 12 23.26 5.50 10.17
CA PHE A 12 21.92 5.84 10.61
C PHE A 12 21.02 4.61 10.45
N ALA A 13 20.72 3.95 11.57
CA ALA A 13 19.66 2.95 11.63
C ALA A 13 18.30 3.67 11.61
N LEU A 14 17.60 3.61 10.48
CA LEU A 14 16.21 4.08 10.36
C LEU A 14 15.30 3.04 11.01
N SER A 15 14.93 3.26 12.27
CA SER A 15 13.79 2.59 12.89
C SER A 15 12.50 3.14 12.27
N SER A 16 11.83 2.31 11.46
CA SER A 16 10.48 2.63 10.97
C SER A 16 9.46 2.50 12.12
N PRO A 17 8.43 3.37 12.19
CA PRO A 17 7.47 3.33 13.27
C PRO A 17 6.49 2.16 13.08
N ALA A 18 6.44 1.26 14.09
CA ALA A 18 5.57 0.08 14.14
C ALA A 18 4.05 0.36 14.22
N GLY A 19 3.63 1.62 14.20
CA GLY A 19 2.24 2.01 14.44
C GLY A 19 1.24 1.72 13.31
N ALA A 20 1.71 1.54 12.07
CA ALA A 20 0.81 1.35 10.92
C ALA A 20 0.33 -0.10 10.76
N GLN A 21 1.06 -1.09 11.30
CA GLN A 21 0.73 -2.53 11.15
C GLN A 21 -0.32 -3.02 12.15
N ASN A 22 -0.44 -2.39 13.32
CA ASN A 22 -1.36 -2.83 14.37
C ASN A 22 -2.83 -2.76 13.94
N ASN A 23 -3.17 -1.79 13.10
CA ASN A 23 -4.55 -1.53 12.70
C ASN A 23 -5.08 -2.62 11.77
N ASP A 24 -4.23 -3.14 10.87
CA ASP A 24 -4.62 -4.21 9.94
C ASP A 24 -4.85 -5.53 10.66
N ILE A 25 -4.01 -5.83 11.66
CA ILE A 25 -4.11 -7.04 12.48
C ILE A 25 -5.43 -7.04 13.27
N GLU A 26 -5.77 -5.92 13.89
CA GLU A 26 -7.03 -5.79 14.64
C GLU A 26 -8.26 -5.86 13.73
N ASN A 27 -8.22 -5.28 12.54
CA ASN A 27 -9.32 -5.34 11.57
C ASN A 27 -9.56 -6.77 11.05
N VAL A 28 -8.50 -7.54 10.77
CA VAL A 28 -8.62 -8.94 10.35
C VAL A 28 -9.18 -9.81 11.48
N LYS A 29 -8.72 -9.62 12.72
CA LYS A 29 -9.27 -10.32 13.89
C LYS A 29 -10.74 -10.00 14.12
N ALA A 30 -11.12 -8.73 13.99
CA ALA A 30 -12.50 -8.27 14.16
C ALA A 30 -13.43 -8.92 13.13
N LEU A 31 -13.02 -8.97 11.85
CA LEU A 31 -13.81 -9.61 10.80
C LEU A 31 -14.01 -11.10 11.05
N MET A 32 -12.96 -11.84 11.41
CA MET A 32 -13.07 -13.29 11.63
C MET A 32 -13.98 -13.62 12.82
N LYS A 33 -13.94 -12.79 13.86
CA LYS A 33 -14.84 -12.89 15.01
C LYS A 33 -16.30 -12.62 14.63
N GLU A 34 -16.57 -11.68 13.73
CA GLU A 34 -17.92 -11.35 13.27
C GLU A 34 -18.49 -12.42 12.33
N LEU A 35 -17.64 -13.13 11.58
CA LEU A 35 -18.01 -14.29 10.76
C LEU A 35 -18.20 -15.60 11.56
N GLY A 36 -18.15 -15.54 12.91
CA GLY A 36 -18.34 -16.70 13.79
C GLY A 36 -17.15 -17.67 13.80
N GLY A 37 -16.00 -17.27 13.26
CA GLY A 37 -14.75 -18.02 13.34
C GLY A 37 -14.03 -17.77 14.67
N GLU A 38 -13.18 -18.72 15.08
CA GLU A 38 -12.23 -18.47 16.16
C GLU A 38 -11.31 -17.30 15.77
N SER A 39 -11.11 -16.34 16.67
CA SER A 39 -10.20 -15.22 16.43
C SER A 39 -8.80 -15.76 16.11
N MET A 40 -8.22 -15.36 14.97
CA MET A 40 -6.85 -15.70 14.62
C MET A 40 -5.89 -15.38 15.77
N SER A 41 -4.93 -16.28 16.01
CA SER A 41 -3.85 -15.99 16.94
C SER A 41 -3.00 -14.83 16.44
N ASP A 42 -2.35 -14.11 17.36
CA ASP A 42 -1.44 -13.01 17.01
C ASP A 42 -0.38 -13.43 16.00
N LYS A 43 0.12 -14.67 16.12
CA LYS A 43 1.10 -15.26 15.21
C LYS A 43 0.58 -15.44 13.79
N GLU A 44 -0.69 -15.84 13.65
CA GLU A 44 -1.31 -15.99 12.33
C GLU A 44 -1.58 -14.64 11.69
N ALA A 45 -2.04 -13.65 12.47
CA ALA A 45 -2.25 -12.30 11.97
C ALA A 45 -0.92 -11.64 11.55
N GLN A 46 0.15 -11.90 12.29
CA GLN A 46 1.49 -11.40 11.98
C GLN A 46 2.06 -12.07 10.72
N ALA A 47 1.96 -13.40 10.60
CA ALA A 47 2.36 -14.11 9.38
C ALA A 47 1.55 -13.66 8.15
N TYR A 48 0.27 -13.31 8.36
CA TYR A 48 -0.58 -12.75 7.32
C TYR A 48 -0.10 -11.37 6.87
N ALA A 49 0.16 -10.47 7.82
CA ALA A 49 0.70 -9.14 7.54
C ALA A 49 2.05 -9.21 6.80
N GLU A 50 2.95 -10.11 7.22
CA GLU A 50 4.23 -10.36 6.55
C GLU A 50 4.07 -10.86 5.11
N LYS A 51 3.13 -11.79 4.88
CA LYS A 51 2.83 -12.29 3.54
C LYS A 51 2.30 -11.20 2.61
N GLN A 52 1.49 -10.27 3.11
CA GLN A 52 1.01 -9.16 2.28
C GLN A 52 2.10 -8.12 2.05
N ASN A 53 2.91 -7.82 3.06
CA ASN A 53 4.03 -6.87 2.90
C ASN A 53 5.11 -7.37 1.93
N SER A 54 5.25 -8.70 1.75
CA SER A 54 6.14 -9.28 0.74
C SER A 54 5.52 -9.36 -0.67
N SER A 55 4.21 -9.13 -0.79
CA SER A 55 3.50 -9.11 -2.05
C SER A 55 3.53 -7.73 -2.70
N THR A 56 3.54 -7.70 -4.03
CA THR A 56 3.62 -6.46 -4.81
C THR A 56 2.42 -5.53 -4.53
N LEU A 57 2.69 -4.28 -4.13
CA LEU A 57 1.65 -3.29 -3.85
C LEU A 57 0.78 -3.02 -5.09
N GLY A 58 -0.53 -2.87 -4.88
CA GLY A 58 -1.53 -2.64 -5.92
C GLY A 58 -2.02 -3.90 -6.63
N GLN A 59 -1.61 -5.08 -6.16
CA GLN A 59 -2.09 -6.38 -6.66
C GLN A 59 -3.17 -6.96 -5.73
N PRO A 60 -3.95 -7.96 -6.17
CA PRO A 60 -5.01 -8.54 -5.35
C PRO A 60 -4.57 -8.98 -3.96
N GLN A 61 -3.32 -9.45 -3.82
CA GLN A 61 -2.76 -9.92 -2.55
C GLN A 61 -2.32 -8.76 -1.64
N ASN A 62 -1.89 -7.64 -2.21
CA ASN A 62 -1.50 -6.46 -1.44
C ASN A 62 -2.10 -5.21 -2.08
N PRO A 63 -3.43 -5.01 -1.96
CA PRO A 63 -4.09 -3.87 -2.55
C PRO A 63 -3.61 -2.59 -1.85
N VAL A 64 -3.63 -1.48 -2.59
CA VAL A 64 -3.35 -0.17 -1.99
C VAL A 64 -4.40 0.11 -0.93
N ARG A 65 -3.95 0.36 0.30
CA ARG A 65 -4.82 0.75 1.40
C ARG A 65 -5.16 2.23 1.29
N ALA A 66 -6.42 2.55 1.47
CA ALA A 66 -6.92 3.91 1.39
C ALA A 66 -8.07 4.12 2.39
N GLU A 67 -8.27 5.37 2.78
CA GLU A 67 -9.48 5.78 3.49
C GLU A 67 -10.57 6.21 2.50
N MET A 68 -11.59 5.38 2.36
CA MET A 68 -12.81 5.65 1.61
C MET A 68 -12.54 5.93 0.11
N PRO A 69 -13.59 6.15 -0.72
CA PRO A 69 -13.37 6.44 -2.14
C PRO A 69 -12.50 7.69 -2.39
N GLN A 70 -12.54 8.68 -1.49
CA GLN A 70 -11.69 9.87 -1.59
C GLN A 70 -10.20 9.55 -1.42
N GLY A 71 -9.84 8.65 -0.50
CA GLY A 71 -8.45 8.22 -0.29
C GLY A 71 -7.90 7.48 -1.50
N GLN A 72 -8.73 6.67 -2.17
CA GLN A 72 -8.34 6.00 -3.41
C GLN A 72 -7.99 7.02 -4.50
N ARG A 73 -8.88 7.99 -4.74
CA ARG A 73 -8.65 9.06 -5.73
C ARG A 73 -7.45 9.93 -5.35
N ALA A 74 -7.29 10.25 -4.06
CA ALA A 74 -6.15 11.01 -3.57
C ALA A 74 -4.83 10.27 -3.82
N TYR A 75 -4.77 8.96 -3.60
CA TYR A 75 -3.61 8.14 -3.94
C TYR A 75 -3.30 8.21 -5.44
N LEU A 76 -4.30 7.92 -6.29
CA LEU A 76 -4.14 7.92 -7.75
C LEU A 76 -3.70 9.30 -8.29
N ASN A 77 -4.25 10.40 -7.76
CA ASN A 77 -3.88 11.76 -8.14
C ASN A 77 -2.43 12.13 -7.79
N ARG A 78 -1.80 11.42 -6.84
CA ARG A 78 -0.40 11.64 -6.48
C ARG A 78 0.57 10.77 -7.25
N LEU A 79 0.09 9.72 -7.93
CA LEU A 79 0.95 8.91 -8.79
C LEU A 79 1.49 9.75 -9.95
N ARG A 80 2.69 9.41 -10.39
CA ARG A 80 3.36 10.01 -11.54
C ARG A 80 3.95 8.91 -12.40
N CYS A 81 3.70 9.00 -13.70
CA CYS A 81 4.31 8.17 -14.73
C CYS A 81 5.81 8.45 -14.83
N SER A 82 6.54 7.71 -15.67
CA SER A 82 7.99 7.91 -15.83
C SER A 82 8.38 9.30 -16.37
N ASP A 83 7.47 9.97 -17.07
CA ASP A 83 7.64 11.33 -17.59
C ASP A 83 7.23 12.42 -16.58
N GLY A 84 6.80 12.04 -15.38
CA GLY A 84 6.36 12.96 -14.33
C GLY A 84 4.95 13.50 -14.50
N THR A 85 4.16 13.01 -15.47
CA THR A 85 2.74 13.38 -15.62
C THR A 85 1.85 12.54 -14.70
N PRO A 86 0.69 13.05 -14.26
CA PRO A 86 -0.28 12.23 -13.55
C PRO A 86 -0.96 11.24 -14.51
N PRO A 87 -1.18 9.98 -14.11
CA PRO A 87 -1.90 9.03 -14.95
C PRO A 87 -3.39 9.39 -15.05
N LYS A 88 -4.04 8.94 -16.12
CA LYS A 88 -5.51 8.86 -16.18
C LYS A 88 -5.96 7.60 -15.46
N TYR A 89 -7.16 7.61 -14.91
CA TYR A 89 -7.72 6.40 -14.29
C TYR A 89 -9.23 6.31 -14.40
N PHE A 90 -9.73 5.07 -14.37
CA PHE A 90 -11.15 4.79 -14.22
C PHE A 90 -11.35 3.59 -13.29
N ARG A 91 -12.44 3.61 -12.52
CA ARG A 91 -12.82 2.50 -11.65
C ARG A 91 -13.52 1.42 -12.48
N GLU A 92 -12.94 0.22 -12.53
CA GLU A 92 -13.54 -0.94 -13.21
C GLU A 92 -14.70 -1.53 -12.39
N GLY A 93 -14.64 -1.45 -11.06
CA GLY A 93 -15.67 -1.98 -10.18
C GLY A 93 -15.10 -2.63 -8.93
N SER A 94 -15.95 -3.37 -8.22
CA SER A 94 -15.55 -4.17 -7.06
C SER A 94 -15.06 -5.55 -7.49
N MET A 95 -13.93 -6.00 -6.92
CA MET A 95 -13.35 -7.33 -7.12
C MET A 95 -13.78 -8.33 -6.03
N GLY A 96 -14.69 -7.94 -5.14
CA GLY A 96 -15.12 -8.75 -4.00
C GLY A 96 -14.22 -8.56 -2.77
N ILE A 97 -14.26 -9.55 -1.86
CA ILE A 97 -13.52 -9.52 -0.60
C ILE A 97 -12.04 -9.75 -0.88
N GLY A 98 -11.21 -8.81 -0.42
CA GLY A 98 -9.77 -8.84 -0.52
C GLY A 98 -9.07 -9.44 0.69
N PRO A 99 -7.75 -9.36 0.70
CA PRO A 99 -6.92 -9.99 1.73
C PRO A 99 -7.16 -9.39 3.12
N PHE A 100 -7.42 -8.10 3.24
CA PHE A 100 -7.70 -7.51 4.56
C PHE A 100 -9.15 -7.72 5.01
N GLY A 101 -9.91 -8.55 4.27
CA GLY A 101 -11.27 -8.88 4.62
C GLY A 101 -12.32 -7.84 4.21
N ASN A 102 -11.88 -6.75 3.60
CA ASN A 102 -12.74 -5.70 3.09
C ASN A 102 -13.00 -5.86 1.60
N ILE A 103 -13.96 -5.09 1.09
CA ILE A 103 -14.21 -5.02 -0.35
C ILE A 103 -13.07 -4.26 -1.04
N VAL A 104 -12.51 -4.89 -2.07
CA VAL A 104 -11.47 -4.31 -2.94
C VAL A 104 -12.11 -3.79 -4.22
N ASP A 105 -11.63 -2.65 -4.67
CA ASP A 105 -11.95 -2.08 -5.98
C ASP A 105 -10.76 -2.19 -6.93
N ARG A 106 -11.06 -2.34 -8.21
CA ARG A 106 -10.06 -2.27 -9.28
C ARG A 106 -10.16 -0.96 -10.04
N TYR A 107 -9.00 -0.38 -10.30
CA TYR A 107 -8.81 0.77 -11.18
C TYR A 107 -7.92 0.37 -12.34
N ALA A 108 -8.30 0.79 -13.54
CA ALA A 108 -7.39 0.83 -14.67
C ALA A 108 -6.72 2.20 -14.70
N VAL A 109 -5.40 2.20 -14.81
CA VAL A 109 -4.53 3.38 -14.71
C VAL A 109 -3.68 3.43 -15.98
N ASP A 110 -3.65 4.59 -16.62
CA ASP A 110 -3.08 4.76 -17.95
C ASP A 110 -2.11 5.96 -18.00
N CYS A 111 -0.86 5.66 -18.30
CA CYS A 111 0.22 6.62 -18.54
C CYS A 111 0.41 6.97 -20.04
N GLY A 112 -0.42 6.44 -20.93
CA GLY A 112 -0.28 6.62 -22.37
C GLY A 112 1.03 5.98 -22.86
N ASP A 113 1.85 6.78 -23.55
CA ASP A 113 3.14 6.35 -24.08
C ASP A 113 4.26 6.35 -23.02
N ALA A 114 4.02 6.91 -21.83
CA ALA A 114 4.98 6.87 -20.72
C ALA A 114 4.87 5.55 -19.96
N GLU A 115 5.98 5.10 -19.36
CA GLU A 115 5.98 3.92 -18.49
C GLU A 115 5.16 4.20 -17.21
N PRO A 116 4.41 3.21 -16.70
CA PRO A 116 4.34 1.80 -17.13
C PRO A 116 3.26 1.50 -18.18
N GLY A 117 2.80 2.50 -18.93
CA GLY A 117 1.68 2.36 -19.87
C GLY A 117 0.36 2.11 -19.13
N GLN A 118 -0.31 1.01 -19.45
CA GLN A 118 -1.59 0.63 -18.83
C GLN A 118 -1.39 -0.47 -17.79
N VAL A 119 -1.87 -0.20 -16.57
CA VAL A 119 -1.86 -1.18 -15.48
C VAL A 119 -3.21 -1.24 -14.77
N LYS A 120 -3.45 -2.34 -14.06
CA LYS A 120 -4.58 -2.51 -13.16
C LYS A 120 -4.08 -2.44 -11.73
N LEU A 121 -4.74 -1.63 -10.90
CA LEU A 121 -4.45 -1.49 -9.49
C LEU A 121 -5.67 -1.89 -8.65
N ASP A 122 -5.44 -2.73 -7.67
CA ASP A 122 -6.42 -3.10 -6.67
C ASP A 122 -6.24 -2.24 -5.41
N MET A 123 -7.35 -1.73 -4.89
CA MET A 123 -7.37 -0.79 -3.77
C MET A 123 -8.44 -1.17 -2.75
N ASP A 124 -8.07 -1.21 -1.48
CA ASP A 124 -8.96 -1.44 -0.35
C ASP A 124 -9.23 -0.10 0.35
N MET A 125 -10.48 0.35 0.32
CA MET A 125 -10.89 1.66 0.85
C MET A 125 -11.28 1.65 2.33
N TYR A 126 -11.25 0.51 3.02
CA TYR A 126 -11.77 0.40 4.38
C TYR A 126 -10.66 0.51 5.44
N HIS A 127 -9.65 1.34 5.16
CA HIS A 127 -8.52 1.61 6.06
C HIS A 127 -8.61 3.02 6.62
N SER A 128 -9.39 3.18 7.69
CA SER A 128 -9.67 4.47 8.33
C SER A 128 -8.38 5.20 8.75
N GLY A 129 -8.22 6.47 8.33
CA GLY A 129 -7.06 7.30 8.63
C GLY A 129 -5.79 6.92 7.85
N TYR A 130 -5.83 5.88 7.00
CA TYR A 130 -4.65 5.40 6.30
C TYR A 130 -4.38 6.18 5.02
N VAL A 131 -3.13 6.63 4.89
CA VAL A 131 -2.59 7.27 3.69
C VAL A 131 -1.41 6.46 3.21
N GLU A 132 -1.58 5.70 2.13
CA GLU A 132 -0.48 4.97 1.50
C GLU A 132 0.59 5.96 1.03
N LYS A 133 1.84 5.71 1.37
CA LYS A 133 2.97 6.60 1.03
C LYS A 133 3.83 6.04 -0.08
N ASN A 134 3.73 4.74 -0.34
CA ASN A 134 4.56 4.05 -1.31
C ASN A 134 3.92 4.09 -2.69
N PRO A 135 4.69 4.32 -3.76
CA PRO A 135 4.19 4.12 -5.11
C PRO A 135 4.00 2.63 -5.38
N VAL A 136 2.97 2.30 -6.16
CA VAL A 136 2.89 1.03 -6.87
C VAL A 136 4.04 0.91 -7.87
N PRO A 137 4.49 -0.30 -8.24
CA PRO A 137 5.62 -0.48 -9.15
C PRO A 137 5.42 0.26 -10.49
N GLY A 138 6.50 0.85 -11.00
CA GLY A 138 6.48 1.61 -12.25
C GLY A 138 6.07 3.08 -12.10
N PHE A 139 5.57 3.50 -10.93
CA PHE A 139 5.22 4.89 -10.65
C PHE A 139 6.19 5.54 -9.67
N SER A 140 6.21 6.88 -9.68
CA SER A 140 6.62 7.66 -8.52
C SER A 140 5.38 8.28 -7.85
N ILE A 141 5.53 8.82 -6.64
CA ILE A 141 4.42 9.39 -5.89
C ILE A 141 4.83 10.69 -5.23
N VAL A 142 3.97 11.71 -5.31
CA VAL A 142 4.17 12.96 -4.59
C VAL A 142 3.65 12.85 -3.15
N ALA A 143 4.24 13.64 -2.25
CA ALA A 143 3.82 13.69 -0.85
C ALA A 143 2.31 14.07 -0.74
N PRO A 144 1.59 13.51 0.26
CA PRO A 144 0.21 13.89 0.54
C PRO A 144 0.10 15.34 1.00
#